data_AF-A0A3N2NQ75-F1
#
_entry.id   AF-A0A3N2NQ75-F1
#
_cell.length_a   1.000
_cell.length_b   1.000
_cell.length_c   1.000
_cell.angle_alpha   90.00
_cell.angle_beta   90.00
_cell.angle_gamma   90.00
#
_symmetry.space_group_name_H-M   'P 1'
#
loop_
_entity.id
_entity.type
_entity.pdbx_description
1 polymer ?
#
loop_
_entity_poly.entity_id
_entity_poly.type
_entity_poly.pdbx_seq_one_letter_code
_entity_poly.pdbx_strand_id
1 'polypeptide(L)'
;MTFVKVPNLDYKLFFSIYPLWRPTLKSCIDVPLLLQPLVDDNGLDIYLSDSTNIIDRCCTQFPLLSESNTAADFVRVLYEIIATDKSMQTNFILQMKIYELIYGVALYLNNIDIVQDVYIQISNQISNWDTKIFNYWYGDKDTTLSKLLEYEANKRRIVKNVDHNAYDPKVIKLPACKFLEHHETDR
;
A
#
# COMPACT_ATOMS: atom_id res chain seq x y z
N MET A 1 -7.14 -1.25 10.08
CA MET A 1 -6.76 -0.18 11.03
C MET A 1 -5.79 -0.74 12.07
N THR A 2 -4.78 0.03 12.45
CA THR A 2 -3.77 -0.33 13.46
C THR A 2 -3.76 0.70 14.58
N PHE A 3 -3.77 0.25 15.84
CA PHE A 3 -3.60 1.11 17.01
C PHE A 3 -2.15 1.06 17.50
N VAL A 4 -1.52 2.21 17.66
CA VAL A 4 -0.14 2.32 18.16
C VAL A 4 -0.16 3.11 19.46
N LYS A 5 0.29 2.49 20.56
CA LYS A 5 0.39 3.18 21.85
C LYS A 5 1.50 4.22 21.78
N VAL A 6 1.16 5.47 22.10
CA VAL A 6 2.14 6.53 22.31
C VAL A 6 2.45 6.61 23.81
N PRO A 7 3.74 6.53 24.20
CA PRO A 7 4.13 6.65 25.60
C PRO A 7 3.60 7.95 26.22
N ASN A 8 3.04 7.84 27.43
CA ASN A 8 2.52 8.97 28.23
C ASN A 8 1.38 9.79 27.60
N LEU A 9 0.82 9.35 26.47
CA LEU A 9 -0.35 9.96 25.82
C LEU A 9 -1.42 8.86 25.69
N ASP A 10 -1.91 8.61 24.48
CA ASP A 10 -2.86 7.54 24.23
C ASP A 10 -2.52 6.75 22.96
N TYR A 11 -3.44 5.94 22.44
CA TYR A 11 -3.28 5.26 21.18
C TYR A 11 -3.55 6.21 20.00
N LYS A 12 -2.68 6.16 19.00
CA LYS A 12 -2.92 6.71 17.67
C LYS A 12 -3.51 5.65 16.76
N LEU A 13 -4.40 6.08 15.88
CA LEU A 13 -5.05 5.22 14.90
C LEU A 13 -4.46 5.45 13.52
N PHE A 14 -4.07 4.37 12.86
CA PHE A 14 -3.55 4.40 11.50
C PHE A 14 -4.36 3.52 10.57
N PHE A 15 -4.58 4.00 9.35
CA PHE A 15 -4.88 3.14 8.22
C PHE A 15 -3.58 2.49 7.74
N SER A 16 -3.54 1.16 7.70
CA SER A 16 -2.32 0.41 7.39
C SER A 16 -2.61 -0.67 6.37
N ILE A 17 -1.71 -0.83 5.40
CA ILE A 17 -1.77 -1.89 4.40
C ILE A 17 -0.49 -2.74 4.48
N TYR A 18 -0.69 -4.04 4.68
CA TYR A 18 0.37 -5.05 4.75
C TYR A 18 0.25 -6.00 3.55
N PRO A 19 1.31 -6.20 2.76
CA PRO A 19 1.28 -7.09 1.61
C PRO A 19 1.41 -8.55 2.04
N LEU A 20 0.54 -9.43 1.57
CA LEU A 20 0.65 -10.88 1.84
C LEU A 20 1.61 -11.60 0.87
N TRP A 21 2.24 -10.90 -0.06
CA TRP A 21 3.10 -11.50 -1.09
C TRP A 21 4.58 -11.54 -0.74
N ARG A 22 4.96 -11.22 0.50
CA ARG A 22 6.35 -11.38 0.95
C ARG A 22 6.64 -12.85 1.31
N PRO A 23 7.92 -13.27 1.34
CA PRO A 23 8.27 -14.70 1.47
C PRO A 23 7.78 -15.39 2.74
N THR A 24 7.49 -14.65 3.81
CA THR A 24 7.04 -15.19 5.10
C THR A 24 5.99 -14.26 5.70
N LEU A 25 5.04 -14.80 6.49
CA LEU A 25 4.09 -13.94 7.19
C LEU A 25 4.78 -12.88 8.06
N LYS A 26 5.90 -13.23 8.72
CA LYS A 26 6.68 -12.27 9.51
C LYS A 26 7.05 -11.06 8.66
N SER A 27 7.65 -11.26 7.48
CA SER A 27 8.02 -10.15 6.60
C SER A 27 6.81 -9.40 6.00
N CYS A 28 5.66 -10.06 5.86
CA CYS A 28 4.40 -9.41 5.47
C CYS A 28 3.92 -8.38 6.50
N ILE A 29 4.00 -8.70 7.80
CA ILE A 29 3.40 -7.89 8.87
C ILE A 29 4.40 -7.03 9.66
N ASP A 30 5.71 -7.17 9.40
CA ASP A 30 6.77 -6.44 10.11
C ASP A 30 6.71 -4.93 9.85
N VAL A 31 6.57 -4.55 8.57
CA VAL A 31 6.52 -3.14 8.15
C VAL A 31 5.43 -2.96 7.09
N PRO A 32 4.45 -2.06 7.30
CA PRO A 32 3.41 -1.80 6.33
C PRO A 32 3.96 -1.05 5.10
N LEU A 33 3.29 -1.25 3.96
CA LEU A 33 3.55 -0.49 2.73
C LEU A 33 2.82 0.86 2.73
N LEU A 34 1.64 0.94 3.36
CA LEU A 34 0.97 2.21 3.63
C LEU A 34 0.73 2.33 5.13
N LEU A 35 1.03 3.50 5.69
CA LEU A 35 0.74 3.87 7.07
C LEU A 35 0.30 5.33 7.11
N GLN A 36 -1.00 5.56 7.16
CA GLN A 36 -1.59 6.90 7.16
C GLN A 36 -2.24 7.17 8.51
N PRO A 37 -1.84 8.22 9.24
CA PRO A 37 -2.47 8.58 10.51
C PRO A 37 -3.88 9.12 10.28
N LEU A 38 -4.75 8.91 11.25
CA LEU A 38 -5.98 9.70 11.36
C LEU A 38 -5.62 11.07 11.94
N VAL A 39 -6.03 12.13 11.24
CA VAL A 39 -5.70 13.51 11.63
C VAL A 39 -6.94 14.36 11.89
N ASP A 40 -6.77 15.44 12.64
CA ASP A 40 -7.80 16.46 12.84
C ASP A 40 -7.88 17.43 11.66
N ASP A 41 -8.75 18.43 11.77
CA ASP A 41 -8.98 19.42 10.70
C ASP A 41 -7.77 20.36 10.49
N ASN A 42 -6.80 20.34 11.40
CA ASN A 42 -5.52 21.06 11.31
C ASN A 42 -4.39 20.16 10.78
N GLY A 43 -4.66 18.88 10.50
CA GLY A 43 -3.65 17.91 10.08
C GLY A 43 -2.80 17.35 11.24
N LEU A 44 -3.25 17.47 12.48
CA LEU A 44 -2.58 16.92 13.66
C LEU A 44 -3.11 15.52 14.00
N ASP A 45 -2.23 14.64 14.47
CA ASP A 45 -2.62 13.27 14.84
C ASP A 45 -3.71 13.26 15.92
N ILE A 46 -4.78 12.48 15.69
CA ILE A 46 -5.83 12.25 16.67
C ILE A 46 -5.47 11.06 17.57
N TYR A 47 -5.62 11.26 18.88
CA TYR A 47 -5.55 10.21 19.87
C TYR A 47 -6.94 9.66 20.21
N LEU A 48 -7.03 8.37 20.59
CA LEU A 48 -8.30 7.73 20.92
C LEU A 48 -9.10 8.49 21.99
N SER A 49 -8.43 9.03 23.00
CA SER A 49 -9.03 9.84 24.07
C SER A 49 -9.72 11.11 23.58
N ASP A 50 -9.36 11.62 22.41
CA ASP A 50 -9.65 13.00 22.01
C ASP A 50 -10.88 13.12 21.10
N SER A 51 -11.49 12.00 20.67
CA SER A 51 -12.51 12.03 19.61
C SER A 51 -13.73 11.18 19.89
N THR A 52 -14.90 11.83 19.83
CA THR A 52 -16.22 11.19 19.95
C THR A 52 -16.78 10.67 18.62
N ASN A 53 -16.10 10.86 17.49
CA ASN A 53 -16.57 10.50 16.14
C ASN A 53 -15.48 9.82 15.27
N ILE A 54 -14.63 9.00 15.87
CA ILE A 54 -13.48 8.36 15.19
C ILE A 54 -13.88 7.57 13.94
N ILE A 55 -15.02 6.85 14.01
CA ILE A 55 -15.50 6.03 12.90
C ILE A 55 -15.82 6.89 11.67
N ASP A 56 -16.58 7.97 11.86
CA ASP A 56 -16.96 8.89 10.77
C ASP A 56 -15.73 9.55 10.13
N ARG A 57 -14.76 9.98 10.95
CA ARG A 57 -13.48 10.49 10.46
C ARG A 57 -12.68 9.45 9.69
N CYS A 58 -12.69 8.18 10.12
CA CYS A 58 -12.04 7.11 9.37
C CYS A 58 -12.71 6.89 8.00
N CYS A 59 -14.03 6.85 7.94
CA CYS A 59 -14.77 6.67 6.69
C CYS A 59 -14.53 7.82 5.70
N THR A 60 -14.37 9.05 6.20
CA THR A 60 -14.12 10.23 5.37
C THR A 60 -12.66 10.36 4.93
N GLN A 61 -11.69 10.06 5.79
CA GLN A 61 -10.26 10.20 5.47
C GLN A 61 -9.66 8.98 4.75
N PHE A 62 -10.29 7.80 4.86
CA PHE A 62 -9.80 6.57 4.24
C PHE A 62 -10.85 6.02 3.27
N PRO A 63 -10.93 6.54 2.02
CA PRO A 63 -11.89 6.10 1.01
C PRO A 63 -11.87 4.58 0.76
N LEU A 64 -10.71 3.96 0.97
CA LEU A 64 -10.49 2.51 0.84
C LEU A 64 -11.23 1.66 1.88
N LEU A 65 -11.77 2.27 2.95
CA LEU A 65 -12.63 1.58 3.91
C LEU A 65 -14.09 1.50 3.44
N SER A 66 -14.47 2.15 2.34
CA SER A 66 -15.82 2.00 1.78
C SER A 66 -16.03 0.58 1.23
N GLU A 67 -17.26 0.07 1.36
CA GLU A 67 -17.61 -1.33 0.99
C GLU A 67 -17.61 -1.60 -0.52
N SER A 68 -17.37 -0.58 -1.36
CA SER A 68 -17.61 -0.65 -2.80
C SER A 68 -16.40 -0.26 -3.66
N ASN A 69 -15.18 -0.56 -3.21
CA ASN A 69 -13.99 -0.23 -3.98
C ASN A 69 -13.69 -1.29 -5.05
N THR A 70 -13.43 -0.84 -6.28
CA THR A 70 -12.81 -1.68 -7.32
C THR A 70 -11.29 -1.70 -7.16
N ALA A 71 -10.62 -2.61 -7.86
CA ALA A 71 -9.15 -2.58 -7.93
C ALA A 71 -8.63 -1.29 -8.59
N ALA A 72 -9.36 -0.74 -9.55
CA ALA A 72 -9.03 0.53 -10.18
C ALA A 72 -9.14 1.71 -9.20
N ASP A 73 -10.18 1.73 -8.36
CA ASP A 73 -10.31 2.72 -7.28
C ASP A 73 -9.17 2.63 -6.29
N PHE A 74 -8.78 1.40 -5.93
CA PHE A 74 -7.64 1.17 -5.06
C PHE A 74 -6.36 1.78 -5.63
N VAL A 75 -6.05 1.49 -6.89
CA VAL A 75 -4.86 2.05 -7.56
C VAL A 75 -4.94 3.58 -7.69
N ARG A 76 -6.12 4.12 -8.05
CA ARG A 76 -6.35 5.56 -8.15
C ARG A 76 -6.07 6.27 -6.83
N VAL A 77 -6.66 5.79 -5.72
CA VAL A 77 -6.46 6.40 -4.39
C VAL A 77 -4.99 6.36 -3.97
N LEU A 78 -4.26 5.28 -4.28
CA LEU A 78 -2.83 5.19 -3.99
C LEU A 78 -2.00 6.22 -4.77
N TYR A 79 -2.33 6.45 -6.06
CA TYR A 79 -1.69 7.51 -6.82
C TYR A 79 -2.07 8.91 -6.33
N GLU A 80 -3.32 9.13 -5.93
CA GLU A 80 -3.77 10.37 -5.31
C GLU A 80 -2.97 10.66 -4.03
N ILE A 81 -2.71 9.65 -3.18
CA ILE A 81 -1.86 9.80 -1.99
C ILE A 81 -0.46 10.31 -2.36
N ILE A 82 0.18 9.74 -3.38
CA ILE A 82 1.49 10.22 -3.86
C ILE A 82 1.39 11.68 -4.33
N ALA A 83 0.31 12.02 -5.05
CA ALA A 83 0.13 13.31 -5.68
C ALA A 83 -0.25 14.43 -4.69
N THR A 84 -0.92 14.13 -3.57
CA THR A 84 -1.46 15.16 -2.67
C THR A 84 -0.76 15.24 -1.32
N ASP A 85 -0.18 14.14 -0.83
CA ASP A 85 0.48 14.13 0.48
C ASP A 85 1.89 14.72 0.37
N LYS A 86 2.14 15.85 1.06
CA LYS A 86 3.44 16.55 1.04
C LYS A 86 4.60 15.70 1.56
N SER A 87 4.33 14.84 2.54
CA SER A 87 5.34 13.92 3.07
C SER A 87 5.71 12.86 2.03
N MET A 88 4.73 12.37 1.26
CA MET A 88 4.95 11.44 0.16
C MET A 88 5.73 12.10 -0.98
N GLN A 89 5.33 13.30 -1.41
CA GLN A 89 5.98 14.02 -2.52
C GLN A 89 7.48 14.26 -2.30
N THR A 90 7.91 14.43 -1.04
CA THR A 90 9.30 14.73 -0.69
C THR A 90 10.11 13.51 -0.25
N ASN A 91 9.47 12.34 -0.09
CA ASN A 91 10.11 11.13 0.41
C ASN A 91 9.93 9.96 -0.56
N PHE A 92 10.95 9.74 -1.40
CA PHE A 92 10.92 8.67 -2.40
C PHE A 92 10.80 7.26 -1.79
N ILE A 93 11.22 7.04 -0.55
CA ILE A 93 11.07 5.74 0.12
C ILE A 93 9.59 5.45 0.33
N LEU A 94 8.82 6.46 0.74
CA LEU A 94 7.38 6.31 0.88
C LEU A 94 6.70 6.10 -0.47
N GLN A 95 7.10 6.86 -1.51
CA GLN A 95 6.60 6.64 -2.87
C GLN A 95 6.86 5.22 -3.36
N MET A 96 8.08 4.71 -3.18
CA MET A 96 8.45 3.34 -3.56
C MET A 96 7.61 2.27 -2.87
N LYS A 97 7.22 2.47 -1.60
CA LYS A 97 6.31 1.54 -0.92
C LYS A 97 4.91 1.53 -1.55
N ILE A 98 4.41 2.68 -1.98
CA ILE A 98 3.12 2.78 -2.68
C ILE A 98 3.22 2.16 -4.07
N TYR A 99 4.29 2.42 -4.82
CA TYR A 99 4.51 1.75 -6.10
C TYR A 99 4.64 0.22 -5.94
N GLU A 100 5.32 -0.27 -4.90
CA GLU A 100 5.37 -1.71 -4.57
C GLU A 100 3.97 -2.28 -4.32
N LEU A 101 3.11 -1.51 -3.64
CA LEU A 101 1.74 -1.89 -3.35
C LEU A 101 0.90 -1.99 -4.63
N ILE A 102 0.95 -0.98 -5.47
CA ILE A 102 0.24 -0.95 -6.77
C ILE A 102 0.73 -2.09 -7.66
N TYR A 103 2.05 -2.23 -7.81
CA TYR A 103 2.68 -3.27 -8.63
C TYR A 103 2.28 -4.68 -8.17
N GLY A 104 2.28 -4.92 -6.86
CA GLY A 104 1.94 -6.22 -6.29
C GLY A 104 0.47 -6.61 -6.54
N VAL A 105 -0.46 -5.68 -6.34
CA VAL A 105 -1.87 -5.87 -6.66
C VAL A 105 -2.06 -6.10 -8.16
N ALA A 106 -1.43 -5.28 -9.01
CA ALA A 106 -1.56 -5.38 -10.46
C ALA A 106 -1.05 -6.72 -11.00
N LEU A 107 0.08 -7.22 -10.51
CA LEU A 107 0.58 -8.55 -10.85
C LEU A 107 -0.36 -9.67 -10.40
N TYR A 108 -0.90 -9.58 -9.18
CA TYR A 108 -1.84 -10.58 -8.66
C TYR A 108 -3.12 -10.65 -9.51
N LEU A 109 -3.62 -9.50 -9.95
CA LEU A 109 -4.79 -9.38 -10.83
C LEU A 109 -4.48 -9.56 -12.32
N ASN A 110 -3.22 -9.84 -12.67
CA ASN A 110 -2.76 -9.97 -14.06
C ASN A 110 -3.05 -8.72 -14.93
N ASN A 111 -3.01 -7.52 -14.33
CA ASN A 111 -3.20 -6.26 -15.04
C ASN A 111 -1.85 -5.70 -15.50
N ILE A 112 -1.45 -6.03 -16.73
CA ILE A 112 -0.15 -5.67 -17.29
C ILE A 112 -0.04 -4.16 -17.56
N ASP A 113 -1.13 -3.48 -17.89
CA ASP A 113 -1.12 -2.05 -18.17
C ASP A 113 -0.72 -1.25 -16.92
N ILE A 114 -1.28 -1.60 -15.76
CA ILE A 114 -0.90 -0.96 -14.48
C ILE A 114 0.54 -1.33 -14.09
N VAL A 115 0.96 -2.58 -14.33
CA VAL A 115 2.35 -3.01 -14.08
C VAL A 115 3.34 -2.18 -14.90
N GLN A 116 3.04 -1.93 -16.18
CA GLN A 116 3.86 -1.12 -17.07
C GLN A 116 3.85 0.35 -16.65
N ASP A 117 2.70 0.89 -16.25
CA ASP A 117 2.58 2.25 -15.73
C ASP A 117 3.47 2.45 -14.49
N VAL A 118 3.42 1.55 -13.50
CA VAL A 118 4.31 1.64 -12.32
C VAL A 118 5.79 1.67 -12.72
N TYR A 119 6.21 0.83 -13.68
CA TYR A 119 7.57 0.87 -14.20
C TYR A 119 7.92 2.25 -14.78
N ILE A 120 7.04 2.83 -15.59
CA ILE A 120 7.24 4.15 -16.22
C ILE A 120 7.34 5.24 -15.14
N GLN A 121 6.44 5.22 -14.15
CA GLN A 121 6.45 6.20 -13.06
C GLN A 121 7.78 6.17 -12.29
N ILE A 122 8.26 4.97 -11.93
CA ILE A 122 9.55 4.81 -11.25
C ILE A 122 10.70 5.24 -12.16
N SER A 123 10.74 4.76 -13.41
CA SER A 123 11.87 5.03 -14.32
C SER A 123 12.06 6.52 -14.59
N ASN A 124 10.95 7.28 -14.66
CA ASN A 124 11.00 8.73 -14.91
C ASN A 124 11.58 9.53 -13.74
N GLN A 125 11.54 9.00 -12.53
CA GLN A 125 11.90 9.73 -11.31
C GLN A 125 13.15 9.19 -10.62
N ILE A 126 13.50 7.92 -10.82
CA ILE A 126 14.55 7.21 -10.09
C ILE A 126 15.94 7.85 -10.20
N SER A 127 16.21 8.57 -11.29
CA SER A 127 17.46 9.32 -11.47
C SER A 127 17.61 10.48 -10.47
N ASN A 128 16.49 11.08 -10.05
CA ASN A 128 16.47 12.22 -9.12
C ASN A 128 16.58 11.80 -7.64
N TRP A 129 16.36 10.53 -7.32
CA TRP A 129 16.44 10.04 -5.95
C TRP A 129 17.89 9.89 -5.50
N ASP A 130 18.18 10.12 -4.22
CA ASP A 130 19.53 9.95 -3.69
C ASP A 130 20.01 8.50 -3.84
N THR A 131 21.12 8.29 -4.55
CA THR A 131 21.63 6.94 -4.86
C THR A 131 22.11 6.18 -3.62
N LYS A 132 22.67 6.86 -2.61
CA LYS A 132 23.16 6.17 -1.40
C LYS A 132 21.98 5.66 -0.58
N ILE A 133 20.98 6.50 -0.39
CA ILE A 133 19.75 6.13 0.33
C ILE A 133 19.01 5.05 -0.47
N PHE A 134 18.89 5.20 -1.78
CA PHE A 134 18.22 4.21 -2.62
C PHE A 134 18.92 2.84 -2.53
N ASN A 135 20.25 2.79 -2.67
CA ASN A 135 21.01 1.56 -2.58
C ASN A 135 20.88 0.88 -1.22
N TYR A 136 20.78 1.65 -0.14
CA TYR A 136 20.56 1.10 1.20
C TYR A 136 19.20 0.39 1.33
N TRP A 137 18.14 0.97 0.77
CA TRP A 137 16.77 0.45 0.93
C TRP A 137 16.37 -0.58 -0.12
N TYR A 138 16.76 -0.37 -1.38
CA TYR A 138 16.25 -1.12 -2.54
C TYR A 138 17.37 -1.81 -3.35
N GLY A 139 18.62 -1.48 -3.06
CA GLY A 139 19.77 -1.91 -3.85
C GLY A 139 19.96 -1.03 -5.10
N ASP A 140 20.72 -1.56 -6.06
CA ASP A 140 21.06 -0.82 -7.27
C ASP A 140 19.82 -0.42 -8.11
N LYS A 141 19.84 0.79 -8.67
CA LYS A 141 18.72 1.38 -9.43
C LYS A 141 18.42 0.61 -10.71
N ASP A 142 19.45 0.29 -11.50
CA ASP A 142 19.29 -0.42 -12.78
C ASP A 142 18.80 -1.85 -12.57
N THR A 143 19.35 -2.50 -11.54
CA THR A 143 18.90 -3.81 -11.09
C THR A 143 17.44 -3.77 -10.62
N THR A 144 17.04 -2.71 -9.91
CA THR A 144 15.66 -2.53 -9.44
C THR A 144 14.70 -2.38 -10.61
N LEU A 145 15.04 -1.54 -11.60
CA LEU A 145 14.24 -1.38 -12.82
C LEU A 145 14.15 -2.69 -13.62
N SER A 146 15.27 -3.39 -13.80
CA SER A 146 15.31 -4.67 -14.52
C SER A 146 14.41 -5.71 -13.86
N LYS A 147 14.42 -5.78 -12.52
CA LYS A 147 13.54 -6.67 -11.75
C LYS A 147 12.07 -6.36 -11.94
N LEU A 148 11.68 -5.10 -12.14
CA LEU A 148 10.27 -4.74 -12.39
C LEU A 148 9.77 -5.29 -13.72
N LEU A 149 10.65 -5.50 -14.70
CA LEU A 149 10.33 -6.06 -16.02
C LEU A 149 10.20 -7.59 -16.01
N GLU A 150 10.59 -8.28 -14.93
CA GLU A 150 10.48 -9.74 -14.78
C GLU A 150 9.04 -10.19 -14.43
N TYR A 151 8.04 -9.73 -15.20
CA TYR A 151 6.62 -9.83 -14.87
C TYR A 151 6.16 -11.24 -14.49
N GLU A 152 6.46 -12.22 -15.34
CA GLU A 152 6.03 -13.61 -15.14
C GLU A 152 6.67 -14.24 -13.89
N ALA A 153 7.95 -13.96 -13.64
CA ALA A 153 8.63 -14.46 -12.46
C ALA A 153 8.07 -13.81 -11.18
N ASN A 154 7.86 -12.49 -11.20
CA ASN A 154 7.30 -11.76 -10.08
C ASN A 154 5.85 -12.18 -9.79
N LYS A 155 5.00 -12.31 -10.82
CA LYS A 155 3.62 -12.79 -10.69
C LYS A 155 3.57 -14.16 -10.02
N ARG A 156 4.33 -15.14 -10.54
CA ARG A 156 4.39 -16.49 -9.95
C ARG A 156 4.81 -16.45 -8.49
N ARG A 157 5.80 -15.61 -8.14
CA ARG A 157 6.27 -15.45 -6.77
C ARG A 157 5.19 -14.83 -5.87
N ILE A 158 4.53 -13.77 -6.34
CA ILE A 158 3.49 -13.06 -5.58
C ILE A 158 2.32 -13.99 -5.30
N VAL A 159 1.76 -14.64 -6.33
CA VAL A 159 0.62 -15.55 -6.17
C VAL A 159 0.96 -16.68 -5.20
N LYS A 160 2.11 -17.34 -5.39
CA LYS A 160 2.57 -18.41 -4.49
C LYS A 160 2.66 -17.94 -3.03
N ASN A 161 3.19 -16.74 -2.79
CA ASN A 161 3.35 -16.21 -1.43
C ASN A 161 2.01 -15.80 -0.83
N VAL A 162 1.11 -15.20 -1.61
CA VAL A 162 -0.25 -14.88 -1.15
C VAL A 162 -0.98 -16.15 -0.75
N ASP A 163 -0.98 -17.18 -1.61
CA ASP A 163 -1.61 -18.46 -1.32
C ASP A 163 -1.05 -19.06 -0.02
N HIS A 164 0.29 -19.08 0.13
CA HIS A 164 0.93 -19.61 1.32
C HIS A 164 0.55 -18.84 2.60
N ASN A 165 0.64 -17.50 2.57
CA ASN A 165 0.43 -16.66 3.75
C ASN A 165 -1.06 -16.49 4.10
N ALA A 166 -1.96 -16.63 3.13
CA ALA A 166 -3.41 -16.52 3.35
C ALA A 166 -3.95 -17.65 4.25
N TYR A 167 -3.30 -18.82 4.27
CA TYR A 167 -3.68 -19.93 5.14
C TYR A 167 -3.15 -19.82 6.57
N ASP A 168 -2.38 -18.77 6.91
CA ASP A 168 -1.94 -18.60 8.29
C ASP A 168 -3.15 -18.32 9.21
N PRO A 169 -3.25 -18.97 10.40
CA PRO A 169 -4.36 -18.78 11.32
C PRO A 169 -4.62 -17.34 11.75
N LYS A 170 -3.60 -16.47 11.74
CA LYS A 170 -3.75 -15.04 12.05
C LYS A 170 -4.44 -14.28 10.93
N VAL A 171 -4.24 -14.70 9.68
CA VAL A 171 -4.83 -14.07 8.49
C VAL A 171 -6.25 -14.58 8.28
N ILE A 172 -6.48 -15.89 8.40
CA ILE A 172 -7.81 -16.51 8.24
C ILE A 172 -8.87 -15.88 9.16
N LYS A 173 -8.47 -15.44 10.36
CA LYS A 173 -9.37 -14.83 11.35
C LYS A 173 -9.74 -13.38 11.04
N LEU A 174 -9.08 -12.74 10.07
CA LEU A 174 -9.37 -11.36 9.72
C LEU A 174 -10.62 -11.28 8.85
N PRO A 175 -11.43 -10.21 9.01
CA PRO A 175 -12.51 -9.93 8.08
C PRO A 175 -11.98 -9.81 6.65
N ALA A 176 -12.64 -10.49 5.71
CA ALA A 176 -12.28 -10.43 4.30
C ALA A 176 -13.16 -9.40 3.58
N CYS A 177 -12.53 -8.44 2.93
CA CYS A 177 -13.15 -7.58 1.93
C CYS A 177 -12.61 -7.98 0.56
N LYS A 178 -13.46 -7.98 -0.46
CA LYS A 178 -13.08 -8.24 -1.84
C LYS A 178 -13.32 -6.99 -2.67
N PHE A 179 -12.49 -6.76 -3.68
CA PHE A 179 -12.80 -5.76 -4.69
C PHE A 179 -14.09 -6.17 -5.41
N LEU A 180 -14.92 -5.19 -5.74
CA LEU A 180 -16.04 -5.43 -6.63
C LEU A 180 -15.50 -5.79 -8.03
N GLU A 181 -15.94 -6.91 -8.57
CA GLU A 181 -15.72 -7.24 -9.97
C GLU A 181 -16.63 -6.35 -10.81
N HIS A 182 -16.07 -5.57 -11.73
CA HIS A 182 -16.88 -5.01 -12.81
C HIS A 182 -17.30 -6.18 -13.69
N HIS A 183 -18.54 -6.64 -13.50
CA HIS A 183 -19.22 -7.30 -14.61
C HIS A 183 -19.45 -6.20 -15.65
N GLU A 184 -18.68 -6.24 -16.73
CA GLU A 184 -19.12 -5.62 -17.99
C GLU A 184 -20.46 -6.27 -18.34
N THR A 185 -21.56 -5.66 -17.91
CA THR A 185 -22.86 -5.95 -18.50
C THR A 185 -22.81 -5.42 -19.92
N ASP A 186 -22.73 -6.35 -20.87
CA ASP A 186 -22.98 -6.20 -22.30
C ASP A 186 -23.66 -4.87 -22.67
N ARG A 187 -22.94 -3.98 -23.35
CA ARG A 187 -23.49 -3.03 -24.33
C ARG A 187 -22.50 -2.71 -25.43
#